data_AF-A0A3A6KEA1-F1
#
_entry.id   AF-A0A3A6KEA1-F1
#
_cell.length_a   1.000
_cell.length_b   1.000
_cell.length_c   1.000
_cell.angle_alpha   90.00
_cell.angle_beta   90.00
_cell.angle_gamma   90.00
#
_symmetry.space_group_name_H-M   'P 1'
#
loop_
_entity.id
_entity.type
_entity.pdbx_description
1 polymer ?
#
loop_
_entity_poly.entity_id
_entity_poly.type
_entity_poly.pdbx_seq_one_letter_code
_entity_poly.pdbx_strand_id
1 'polypeptide(L)'
;MSILPSFMMTVASEVQKETVLEIPKEYGINFKTGQLTGKIVEGKEAIKVWIWNCLKTQRFRYPIYSWDYGADLEQYIGHTVSEEYLNTDGESEIKEALMVNPYIEGISDFSAEVRKEYLTLAFKVETRFGEMEVEQSV
;
A
#
# COMPACT_ATOMS: atom_id res chain seq x y z
N MET A 1 3.05 45.17 -12.17
CA MET A 1 3.14 44.14 -13.23
C MET A 1 3.51 42.83 -12.57
N SER A 2 2.71 41.78 -12.77
CA SER A 2 3.00 40.45 -12.22
C SER A 2 4.20 39.85 -12.97
N ILE A 3 5.17 39.35 -12.20
CA ILE A 3 6.46 38.81 -12.67
C ILE A 3 6.39 37.28 -12.78
N LEU A 4 5.19 36.70 -12.72
CA LEU A 4 5.03 35.25 -12.73
C LEU A 4 5.39 34.68 -14.11
N PRO A 5 6.36 33.76 -14.19
CA PRO A 5 6.76 33.13 -15.45
C PRO A 5 5.57 32.44 -16.12
N SER A 6 5.37 32.70 -17.42
CA SER A 6 4.27 32.13 -18.22
C SER A 6 4.21 30.60 -18.17
N PHE A 7 5.37 29.94 -18.00
CA PHE A 7 5.44 28.49 -17.83
C PHE A 7 4.63 27.99 -16.62
N MET A 8 4.66 28.68 -15.48
CA MET A 8 3.88 28.29 -14.30
C MET A 8 2.37 28.37 -14.54
N MET A 9 1.94 29.27 -15.42
CA MET A 9 0.53 29.44 -15.80
C MET A 9 0.05 28.32 -16.72
N THR A 10 0.92 27.81 -17.59
CA THR A 10 0.66 26.63 -18.43
C THR A 10 0.53 25.36 -17.57
N VAL A 11 1.42 25.15 -16.61
CA VAL A 11 1.31 23.99 -15.69
C VAL A 11 0.01 24.06 -14.87
N ALA A 12 -0.40 25.24 -14.41
CA ALA A 12 -1.65 25.40 -13.65
C ALA A 12 -2.91 25.03 -14.47
N SER A 13 -2.89 25.23 -15.79
CA SER A 13 -4.02 24.87 -16.67
C SER A 13 -4.13 23.37 -16.97
N GLU A 14 -3.05 22.60 -16.84
CA GLU A 14 -3.06 21.15 -17.11
C GLU A 14 -3.52 20.32 -15.90
N VAL A 15 -3.56 20.90 -14.69
CA VAL A 15 -3.86 20.20 -13.43
C VAL A 15 -5.35 19.87 -13.23
N GLN A 16 -6.26 20.38 -14.07
CA GLN A 16 -7.70 20.11 -13.96
C GLN A 16 -8.19 19.14 -15.05
N LYS A 17 -7.69 17.92 -15.04
CA LYS A 17 -8.44 16.78 -15.58
C LYS A 17 -9.00 16.00 -14.40
N GLU A 18 -10.33 15.98 -14.26
CA GLU A 18 -11.01 14.96 -13.46
C GLU A 18 -10.64 13.59 -14.06
N THR A 19 -9.63 12.95 -13.49
CA THR A 19 -9.34 11.54 -13.78
C THR A 19 -10.48 10.71 -13.23
N VAL A 20 -11.40 10.31 -14.12
CA VAL A 20 -12.35 9.25 -13.84
C VAL A 20 -11.52 7.98 -13.65
N LEU A 21 -11.31 7.58 -12.40
CA LEU A 21 -10.64 6.33 -12.09
C LEU A 21 -11.57 5.18 -12.48
N GLU A 22 -11.05 4.25 -13.27
CA GLU A 22 -11.77 3.03 -13.62
C GLU A 22 -11.98 2.14 -12.38
N ILE A 23 -12.85 1.13 -12.48
CA ILE A 23 -12.97 0.16 -11.39
C ILE A 23 -11.70 -0.71 -11.40
N PRO A 24 -10.95 -0.80 -10.28
CA PRO A 24 -9.73 -1.60 -10.24
C PRO A 24 -10.04 -3.07 -10.49
N LYS A 25 -9.16 -3.76 -11.22
CA LYS A 25 -9.28 -5.18 -11.52
C LYS A 25 -7.96 -5.88 -11.27
N GLU A 26 -8.03 -7.06 -10.70
CA GLU A 26 -6.85 -7.90 -10.42
C GLU A 26 -7.14 -9.36 -10.69
N TYR A 27 -6.09 -10.16 -10.88
CA TYR A 27 -6.22 -11.61 -10.87
C TYR A 27 -6.41 -12.09 -9.43
N GLY A 28 -7.55 -12.71 -9.13
CA GLY A 28 -7.87 -13.14 -7.76
C GLY A 28 -6.84 -14.14 -7.23
N ILE A 29 -6.38 -13.92 -5.99
CA ILE A 29 -5.41 -14.75 -5.28
C ILE A 29 -6.09 -15.41 -4.08
N ASN A 30 -5.77 -16.67 -3.81
CA ASN A 30 -6.04 -17.28 -2.52
C ASN A 30 -4.95 -16.85 -1.53
N PHE A 31 -5.25 -15.93 -0.62
CA PHE A 31 -4.27 -15.36 0.31
C PHE A 31 -3.61 -16.37 1.27
N LYS A 32 -4.21 -17.55 1.45
CA LYS A 32 -3.63 -18.63 2.27
C LYS A 32 -2.57 -19.43 1.50
N THR A 33 -2.77 -19.64 0.20
CA THR A 33 -1.88 -20.48 -0.62
C THR A 33 -0.97 -19.69 -1.55
N GLY A 34 -1.26 -18.40 -1.76
CA GLY A 34 -0.61 -17.54 -2.75
C GLY A 34 -0.93 -17.92 -4.21
N GLN A 35 -1.85 -18.85 -4.44
CA GLN A 35 -2.18 -19.33 -5.78
C GLN A 35 -3.27 -18.49 -6.44
N LEU A 36 -3.16 -18.32 -7.75
CA LEU A 36 -4.20 -17.69 -8.57
C LEU A 36 -5.48 -18.54 -8.53
N THR A 37 -6.61 -17.86 -8.40
CA THR A 37 -7.94 -18.48 -8.40
C THR A 37 -8.46 -18.76 -9.81
N GLY A 38 -7.82 -18.20 -10.85
CA GLY A 38 -8.28 -18.27 -12.23
C GLY A 38 -9.44 -17.31 -12.56
N LYS A 39 -9.78 -16.37 -11.66
CA LYS A 39 -10.85 -15.38 -11.86
C LYS A 39 -10.31 -13.96 -11.77
N ILE A 40 -10.95 -13.03 -12.46
CA ILE A 40 -10.73 -11.59 -12.27
C ILE A 40 -11.62 -11.13 -11.12
N VAL A 41 -11.05 -10.37 -10.20
CA VAL A 41 -11.77 -9.67 -9.12
C VAL A 41 -11.75 -8.17 -9.39
N GLU A 42 -12.75 -7.46 -8.90
CA GLU A 42 -12.93 -6.02 -9.17
C GLU A 42 -13.21 -5.24 -7.88
N GLY A 43 -13.01 -3.92 -7.93
CA GLY A 43 -13.33 -3.01 -6.82
C GLY A 43 -12.56 -3.35 -5.55
N LYS A 44 -13.29 -3.49 -4.43
CA LYS A 44 -12.72 -3.78 -3.11
C LYS A 44 -11.89 -5.06 -3.08
N GLU A 45 -12.30 -6.11 -3.78
CA GLU A 45 -11.58 -7.38 -3.80
C GLU A 45 -10.27 -7.28 -4.61
N ALA A 46 -10.24 -6.45 -5.66
CA ALA A 46 -9.01 -6.16 -6.39
C ALA A 46 -8.01 -5.40 -5.50
N ILE A 47 -8.48 -4.44 -4.69
CA ILE A 47 -7.62 -3.70 -3.77
C ILE A 47 -7.00 -4.63 -2.72
N LYS A 48 -7.76 -5.62 -2.19
CA LYS A 48 -7.19 -6.63 -1.29
C LYS A 48 -6.04 -7.40 -1.94
N VAL A 49 -6.20 -7.80 -3.20
CA VAL A 49 -5.14 -8.50 -3.95
C VAL A 49 -3.92 -7.60 -4.11
N TRP A 50 -4.13 -6.34 -4.46
CA TRP A 50 -3.05 -5.37 -4.61
C TRP A 50 -2.28 -5.15 -3.29
N ILE A 51 -3.00 -4.95 -2.18
CA ILE A 51 -2.41 -4.81 -0.84
C ILE A 51 -1.58 -6.04 -0.51
N TRP A 52 -2.13 -7.24 -0.70
CA TRP A 52 -1.42 -8.48 -0.41
C TRP A 52 -0.12 -8.61 -1.21
N ASN A 53 -0.14 -8.27 -2.50
CA ASN A 53 1.08 -8.26 -3.33
C ASN A 53 2.09 -7.21 -2.87
N CYS A 54 1.63 -6.01 -2.50
CA CYS A 54 2.48 -4.93 -2.01
C CYS A 54 3.21 -5.36 -0.73
N LEU A 55 2.48 -5.89 0.26
CA LEU A 55 3.05 -6.34 1.53
C LEU A 55 3.96 -7.56 1.40
N LYS A 56 3.80 -8.37 0.35
CA LYS A 56 4.69 -9.51 0.04
C LYS A 56 5.90 -9.12 -0.81
N THR A 57 6.00 -7.86 -1.21
CA THR A 57 7.11 -7.36 -2.03
C THR A 57 8.03 -6.52 -1.17
N GLN A 58 9.23 -7.03 -0.91
CA GLN A 58 10.29 -6.25 -0.27
C GLN A 58 10.69 -5.09 -1.17
N ARG A 59 10.61 -3.86 -0.64
CA ARG A 59 10.99 -2.65 -1.37
C ARG A 59 12.48 -2.70 -1.79
N PHE A 60 12.80 -2.12 -2.94
CA PHE A 60 14.14 -2.05 -3.54
C PHE A 60 14.81 -3.38 -3.92
N ARG A 61 14.14 -4.53 -3.74
CA ARG A 61 14.72 -5.85 -4.05
C ARG A 61 14.69 -6.20 -5.53
N TYR A 62 13.59 -5.91 -6.21
CA TYR A 62 13.34 -6.41 -7.56
C TYR A 62 13.32 -5.27 -8.59
N PRO A 63 14.15 -5.32 -9.65
CA PRO A 63 14.22 -4.26 -10.66
C PRO A 63 12.93 -4.04 -11.48
N ILE A 64 12.00 -4.99 -11.45
CA ILE A 64 10.73 -4.91 -12.18
C ILE A 64 9.70 -4.00 -11.49
N TYR A 65 9.91 -3.66 -10.22
CA TYR A 65 9.03 -2.76 -9.46
C TYR A 65 9.59 -1.34 -9.43
N SER A 66 8.70 -0.37 -9.30
CA SER A 66 9.10 1.01 -9.00
C SER A 66 9.71 1.11 -7.61
N TRP A 67 10.43 2.20 -7.36
CA TRP A 67 11.03 2.50 -6.06
C TRP A 67 9.98 2.69 -4.96
N ASP A 68 8.77 3.12 -5.33
CA ASP A 68 7.68 3.37 -4.41
C ASP A 68 6.88 2.10 -4.06
N TYR A 69 7.01 1.01 -4.85
CA TYR A 69 6.21 -0.20 -4.65
C TYR A 69 6.83 -1.20 -3.67
N GLY A 70 5.97 -1.77 -2.83
CA GLY A 70 6.36 -2.73 -1.79
C GLY A 70 6.53 -2.07 -0.43
N ALA A 71 6.83 -2.88 0.59
CA ALA A 71 7.11 -2.44 1.95
C ALA A 71 8.43 -3.04 2.44
N ASP A 72 9.21 -2.26 3.18
CA ASP A 72 10.44 -2.71 3.84
C ASP A 72 10.12 -3.27 5.22
N LEU A 73 9.59 -4.50 5.26
CA LEU A 73 9.14 -5.14 6.51
C LEU A 73 10.18 -6.06 7.12
N GLU A 74 11.09 -6.59 6.30
CA GLU A 74 12.13 -7.51 6.76
C GLU A 74 13.11 -6.84 7.74
N GLN A 75 13.26 -5.51 7.70
CA GLN A 75 14.09 -4.75 8.64
C GLN A 75 13.67 -4.90 10.12
N TYR A 76 12.43 -5.33 10.39
CA TYR A 76 11.93 -5.54 11.76
C TYR A 76 12.13 -6.98 12.26
N ILE A 77 12.34 -7.94 11.36
CA ILE A 77 12.42 -9.37 11.69
C ILE A 77 13.84 -9.72 12.15
N GLY A 78 13.97 -10.40 13.30
CA GLY A 78 15.27 -10.80 13.85
C GLY A 78 16.05 -9.66 14.53
N HIS A 79 15.44 -8.48 14.64
CA HIS A 79 16.00 -7.32 15.33
C HIS A 79 15.29 -7.06 16.66
N THR A 80 16.03 -6.59 17.66
CA THR A 80 15.46 -6.15 18.94
C THR A 80 14.97 -4.70 18.79
N VAL A 81 13.75 -4.52 18.32
CA VAL A 81 13.07 -3.23 18.26
C VAL A 81 12.09 -3.07 19.44
N SER A 82 11.89 -1.84 19.92
CA SER A 82 10.83 -1.60 20.90
C SER A 82 9.46 -1.68 20.22
N GLU A 83 8.45 -2.09 20.97
CA GLU A 83 7.07 -2.14 20.49
C GLU A 83 6.58 -0.77 20.02
N GLU A 84 6.91 0.30 20.74
CA GLU A 84 6.55 1.67 20.37
C GLU A 84 7.17 2.12 19.04
N TYR A 85 8.45 1.78 18.83
CA TYR A 85 9.14 2.06 17.57
C TYR A 85 8.51 1.27 16.43
N LEU A 86 8.32 -0.04 16.63
CA LEU A 86 7.72 -0.93 15.64
C LEU A 86 6.33 -0.45 15.21
N ASN A 87 5.49 -0.01 16.16
CA ASN A 87 4.16 0.47 15.83
C ASN A 87 4.20 1.81 15.09
N THR A 88 5.04 2.76 15.51
CA THR A 88 5.12 4.08 14.87
C THR A 88 5.76 4.03 13.48
N ASP A 89 6.90 3.37 13.37
CA ASP A 89 7.67 3.25 12.15
C ASP A 89 6.98 2.30 11.16
N GLY A 90 6.46 1.16 11.66
CA GLY A 90 5.68 0.22 10.86
C GLY A 90 4.40 0.84 10.29
N GLU A 91 3.68 1.66 11.07
CA GLU A 91 2.50 2.38 10.55
C GLU A 91 2.90 3.31 9.41
N SER A 92 4.02 4.03 9.57
CA SER A 92 4.54 4.95 8.54
C SER A 92 4.95 4.19 7.28
N GLU A 93 5.69 3.10 7.41
CA GLU A 93 6.14 2.26 6.30
C GLU A 93 4.97 1.65 5.51
N ILE A 94 3.96 1.12 6.22
CA ILE A 94 2.74 0.57 5.59
C ILE A 94 1.94 1.66 4.91
N LYS A 95 1.78 2.83 5.55
CA LYS A 95 1.07 3.96 4.95
C LYS A 95 1.73 4.41 3.66
N GLU A 96 3.04 4.59 3.67
CA GLU A 96 3.81 4.95 2.47
C GLU A 96 3.66 3.91 1.36
N ALA A 97 3.77 2.62 1.71
CA ALA A 97 3.63 1.52 0.74
C ALA A 97 2.24 1.47 0.09
N LEU A 98 1.18 1.68 0.87
CA LEU A 98 -0.20 1.53 0.39
C LEU A 98 -0.74 2.77 -0.32
N MET A 99 -0.31 3.98 0.08
CA MET A 99 -0.76 5.23 -0.53
C MET A 99 -0.28 5.42 -1.99
N VAL A 100 0.59 4.54 -2.49
CA VAL A 100 0.91 4.45 -3.93
C VAL A 100 -0.31 4.07 -4.76
N ASN A 101 -1.26 3.32 -4.19
CA ASN A 101 -2.48 2.95 -4.87
C ASN A 101 -3.51 4.11 -4.81
N PRO A 102 -3.97 4.63 -5.97
CA PRO A 102 -4.85 5.81 -6.00
C PRO A 102 -6.27 5.57 -5.43
N TYR A 103 -6.64 4.32 -5.15
CA TYR A 103 -7.93 3.98 -4.54
C TYR A 103 -7.88 3.93 -3.01
N ILE A 104 -6.67 3.90 -2.42
CA ILE A 104 -6.45 3.90 -0.97
C ILE A 104 -6.35 5.35 -0.50
N GLU A 105 -7.10 5.69 0.55
CA GLU A 105 -7.21 7.04 1.10
C GLU A 105 -6.49 7.17 2.45
N GLY A 106 -6.30 6.05 3.15
CA GLY A 106 -5.57 6.01 4.41
C GLY A 106 -5.52 4.63 5.05
N ILE A 107 -4.82 4.56 6.18
CA ILE A 107 -4.84 3.43 7.10
C ILE A 107 -5.13 3.94 8.52
N SER A 108 -5.72 3.08 9.34
CA SER A 108 -6.07 3.36 10.74
C SER A 108 -5.99 2.08 11.58
N ASP A 109 -6.06 2.22 12.90
CA ASP A 109 -6.02 1.12 13.87
C ASP A 109 -4.82 0.17 13.68
N PHE A 110 -3.64 0.72 13.42
CA PHE A 110 -2.43 -0.06 13.17
C PHE A 110 -1.89 -0.74 14.44
N SER A 111 -1.49 -2.00 14.29
CA SER A 111 -0.76 -2.75 15.29
C SER A 111 0.25 -3.69 14.63
N ALA A 112 1.42 -3.80 15.23
CA ALA A 112 2.49 -4.67 14.80
C ALA A 112 3.13 -5.41 15.98
N GLU A 113 3.33 -6.71 15.81
CA GLU A 113 3.97 -7.57 16.81
C GLU A 113 4.98 -8.51 16.15
N VAL A 114 6.21 -8.54 16.66
CA VAL A 114 7.21 -9.53 16.26
C VAL A 114 7.13 -10.75 17.18
N ARG A 115 6.79 -11.90 16.61
CA ARG A 115 6.77 -13.19 17.31
C ARG A 115 7.85 -14.11 16.75
N LYS A 116 8.98 -14.19 17.47
CA LYS A 116 10.17 -14.97 17.09
C LYS A 116 10.71 -14.54 15.71
N GLU A 117 10.27 -15.23 14.66
CA GLU A 117 10.75 -15.09 13.28
C GLU A 117 9.70 -14.46 12.35
N TYR A 118 8.53 -14.11 12.88
CA TYR A 118 7.43 -13.55 12.09
C TYR A 118 7.05 -12.16 12.59
N LEU A 119 6.72 -11.27 11.65
CA LEU A 119 6.07 -10.00 11.92
C LEU A 119 4.58 -10.14 11.60
N THR A 120 3.72 -9.93 12.59
CA THR A 120 2.27 -9.87 12.40
C THR A 120 1.83 -8.42 12.40
N LEU A 121 1.09 -8.04 11.35
CA LEU A 121 0.53 -6.72 11.15
C LEU A 121 -0.99 -6.82 11.12
N ALA A 122 -1.68 -5.91 11.80
CA ALA A 122 -3.12 -5.74 11.68
C ALA A 122 -3.49 -4.25 11.62
N PHE A 123 -4.31 -3.87 10.65
CA PHE A 123 -4.75 -2.50 10.44
C PHE A 123 -6.02 -2.45 9.58
N LYS A 124 -6.66 -1.28 9.56
CA LYS A 124 -7.76 -0.97 8.63
C LYS A 124 -7.25 -0.13 7.48
N VAL A 125 -7.81 -0.37 6.30
CA VAL A 125 -7.56 0.40 5.09
C VAL A 125 -8.84 1.10 4.67
N GLU A 126 -8.76 2.41 4.52
CA GLU A 126 -9.82 3.27 4.02
C GLU A 126 -9.65 3.43 2.51
N THR A 127 -10.71 3.14 1.75
CA THR A 127 -10.69 3.22 0.29
C THR A 127 -11.95 3.86 -0.24
N ARG A 128 -11.91 4.30 -1.49
CA ARG A 128 -13.10 4.77 -2.23
C ARG A 128 -14.22 3.73 -2.36
N PHE A 129 -13.94 2.46 -2.05
CA PHE A 129 -14.89 1.35 -2.06
C PHE A 129 -15.28 0.89 -0.65
N GLY A 130 -14.94 1.68 0.38
CA GLY A 130 -15.20 1.41 1.80
C GLY A 130 -14.00 0.82 2.54
N GLU A 131 -14.19 0.59 3.83
CA GLU A 131 -13.15 0.13 4.76
C GLU A 131 -12.92 -1.38 4.69
N MET A 132 -11.69 -1.84 4.88
CA MET A 132 -11.37 -3.26 5.04
C MET A 132 -10.31 -3.49 6.11
N GLU A 133 -10.43 -4.62 6.81
CA GLU A 133 -9.41 -5.10 7.73
C GLU A 133 -8.36 -5.92 6.98
N VAL A 134 -7.10 -5.70 7.32
CA VAL A 134 -5.96 -6.44 6.80
C VAL A 134 -5.22 -7.03 7.98
N GLU A 135 -5.03 -8.34 7.96
CA GLU A 135 -4.16 -9.07 8.87
C GLU A 135 -3.15 -9.85 8.03
N GLN A 136 -1.86 -9.59 8.24
CA GLN A 136 -0.79 -10.19 7.45
C GLN A 136 0.37 -10.62 8.35
N SER A 137 0.79 -11.87 8.19
CA SER A 137 2.05 -12.36 8.75
C SER A 137 3.12 -12.40 7.65
N VAL A 138 4.24 -11.74 7.91
CA VAL A 138 5.43 -11.69 7.06
C VAL A 138 6.53 -12.53 7.69
#